data_AF-A0A4P5YAT4-F1
#
_entry.id   AF-A0A4P5YAT4-F1
#
_cell.length_a   1.000
_cell.length_b   1.000
_cell.length_c   1.000
_cell.angle_alpha   90.00
_cell.angle_beta   90.00
_cell.angle_gamma   90.00
#
_symmetry.space_group_name_H-M   'P 1'
#
loop_
_entity.id
_entity.type
_entity.pdbx_description
1 polymer ?
#
loop_
_entity_poly.entity_id
_entity_poly.type
_entity_poly.pdbx_seq_one_letter_code
_entity_poly.pdbx_strand_id
1 'polypeptide(L)' 'MKISKITSQENILLVGFPSNGLVGTFTISYLIHNLDMKQIGEIDHLDIPPTLFIEDGEILSPIRIYKKIIFLS' A
#
# COMPACT_ATOMS: atom_id res chain seq x y z
N MET A 1 10.11 -22.34 -28.19
CA MET A 1 10.16 -21.39 -27.05
C MET A 1 8.89 -21.62 -26.22
N LYS A 2 8.99 -22.31 -25.07
CA LYS A 2 7.82 -22.55 -24.19
C LYS A 2 7.60 -21.27 -23.36
N ILE A 3 6.62 -20.48 -23.74
CA ILE A 3 6.13 -19.37 -22.92
C ILE A 3 5.28 -20.02 -21.83
N SER A 4 5.84 -20.20 -20.64
CA SER A 4 5.08 -20.60 -19.47
C SER A 4 4.07 -19.50 -19.17
N LYS A 5 2.78 -19.83 -19.26
CA LYS A 5 1.69 -18.96 -18.84
C LYS A 5 1.93 -18.58 -17.38
N ILE A 6 2.27 -17.33 -17.12
CA ILE A 6 2.33 -16.77 -15.77
C ILE A 6 0.89 -16.74 -15.30
N THR A 7 0.49 -17.72 -14.50
CA THR A 7 -0.80 -17.71 -13.81
C THR A 7 -0.70 -16.63 -12.72
N SER A 8 -0.86 -15.36 -13.12
CA SER A 8 -0.93 -14.28 -12.16
C SER A 8 -2.22 -14.47 -11.37
N GLN A 9 -2.09 -14.76 -10.08
CA GLN A 9 -3.21 -14.72 -9.16
C GLN A 9 -3.80 -13.31 -9.24
N GLU A 10 -5.09 -13.19 -9.55
CA GLU A 10 -5.75 -11.88 -9.67
C GLU A 10 -5.64 -11.16 -8.33
N ASN A 11 -4.96 -10.02 -8.32
CA ASN A 11 -4.79 -9.19 -7.13
C ASN A 11 -5.68 -7.96 -7.28
N ILE A 12 -6.48 -7.66 -6.26
CA ILE A 12 -7.28 -6.44 -6.20
C ILE A 12 -6.37 -5.32 -5.67
N LEU A 13 -6.22 -4.25 -6.44
CA LEU A 13 -5.53 -3.03 -6.02
C LEU A 13 -6.57 -2.02 -5.51
N LEU A 14 -6.42 -1.60 -4.26
CA LEU A 14 -7.20 -0.51 -3.67
C LEU A 14 -6.29 0.70 -3.52
N VAL A 15 -6.80 1.89 -3.87
CA VAL A 15 -6.03 3.14 -3.84
C VAL A 15 -6.83 4.20 -3.11
N GLY A 16 -6.19 4.88 -2.14
CA GLY A 16 -6.79 5.95 -1.36
C GLY A 16 -5.88 7.16 -1.33
N PHE A 17 -6.11 8.11 -2.23
CA PHE A 17 -5.41 9.38 -2.23
C PHE A 17 -6.13 10.42 -1.37
N PRO A 18 -5.40 11.36 -0.75
CA PRO A 18 -5.99 12.48 -0.03
C PRO A 18 -6.88 13.32 -0.96
N SER A 19 -8.11 13.60 -0.53
CA SER A 19 -9.04 14.49 -1.23
C SER A 19 -9.95 15.20 -0.22
N ASN A 20 -10.91 15.99 -0.70
CA ASN A 20 -11.90 16.65 0.15
C ASN A 20 -12.63 15.61 1.03
N GLY A 21 -12.54 15.78 2.35
CA GLY A 21 -13.15 14.88 3.33
C GLY A 21 -12.36 13.61 3.65
N LEU A 22 -11.22 13.36 2.97
CA LEU A 22 -10.25 12.28 3.30
C LEU A 22 -10.83 10.86 3.37
N VAL A 23 -12.02 10.62 2.81
CA VAL A 23 -12.75 9.35 2.95
C VAL A 23 -11.93 8.18 2.42
N GLY A 24 -11.26 8.35 1.27
CA GLY A 24 -10.40 7.33 0.69
C GLY A 24 -9.20 6.99 1.57
N THR A 25 -8.49 7.99 2.07
CA THR A 25 -7.34 7.82 2.98
C THR A 25 -7.72 7.11 4.27
N PHE A 26 -8.82 7.53 4.91
CA PHE A 26 -9.30 6.88 6.14
C PHE A 26 -9.79 5.46 5.90
N THR A 27 -10.48 5.21 4.79
CA THR A 27 -10.95 3.86 4.44
C THR A 27 -9.79 2.90 4.21
N ILE A 28 -8.76 3.33 3.46
CA ILE A 28 -7.56 2.50 3.23
C ILE A 28 -6.79 2.29 4.53
N SER A 29 -6.59 3.33 5.35
CA SER A 29 -5.91 3.19 6.65
C SER A 29 -6.66 2.22 7.57
N TYR A 30 -7.99 2.33 7.64
CA TYR A 30 -8.84 1.41 8.38
C TYR A 30 -8.65 -0.04 7.91
N LEU A 31 -8.65 -0.29 6.60
CA LEU A 31 -8.45 -1.64 6.05
C LEU A 31 -7.04 -2.19 6.34
N ILE A 32 -6.00 -1.35 6.22
CA ILE A 32 -4.62 -1.74 6.53
C ILE A 32 -4.52 -2.24 7.97
N HIS A 33 -5.06 -1.46 8.92
CA HIS A 33 -5.04 -1.82 10.35
C HIS A 33 -5.92 -3.03 10.65
N ASN A 34 -7.17 -3.08 10.19
CA ASN A 34 -8.11 -4.15 10.56
C ASN A 34 -7.85 -5.48 9.87
N LEU A 35 -7.08 -5.50 8.77
CA LEU A 35 -6.69 -6.72 8.07
C LEU A 35 -5.23 -7.11 8.35
N ASP A 36 -4.57 -6.45 9.30
CA ASP A 36 -3.16 -6.64 9.66
C ASP A 36 -2.24 -6.68 8.42
N MET A 37 -2.46 -5.74 7.48
CA MET A 37 -1.70 -5.69 6.24
C MET A 37 -0.26 -5.24 6.53
N LYS A 38 0.70 -5.85 5.85
CA LYS A 38 2.11 -5.47 5.99
C LYS A 38 2.50 -4.51 4.86
N GLN A 39 3.28 -3.49 5.20
CA GLN A 39 3.94 -2.67 4.19
C GLN A 39 4.91 -3.56 3.40
N ILE A 40 4.81 -3.53 2.08
CA ILE A 40 5.64 -4.31 1.16
C ILE A 40 6.48 -3.45 0.22
N GLY A 41 6.32 -2.13 0.29
CA GLY A 41 7.10 -1.19 -0.51
C GLY A 41 6.60 0.23 -0.38
N GLU A 42 7.28 1.10 -1.11
CA GLU A 42 7.09 2.54 -1.14
C GLU A 42 7.35 3.05 -2.56
N ILE A 43 6.79 4.20 -2.91
CA ILE A 43 7.00 4.84 -4.21
C ILE A 43 7.90 6.06 -4.01
N ASP A 44 9.02 6.06 -4.71
CA ASP A 44 9.96 7.18 -4.79
C ASP A 44 9.95 7.75 -6.21
N HIS A 45 9.77 9.06 -6.33
CA HIS A 45 9.72 9.77 -7.60
C HIS A 45 10.14 11.23 -7.42
N LEU A 46 10.86 11.78 -8.39
CA LEU A 46 11.40 13.15 -8.33
C LEU A 46 10.32 14.24 -8.18
N ASP A 47 9.11 13.98 -8.71
CA ASP A 47 7.98 14.91 -8.62
C ASP A 47 7.26 14.86 -7.27
N ILE A 48 7.56 13.87 -6.41
CA ILE A 48 7.00 13.80 -5.06
C ILE A 48 7.79 14.77 -4.19
N PRO A 49 7.12 15.72 -3.49
CA PRO A 49 7.82 16.63 -2.59
C PRO A 49 8.63 15.86 -1.54
N PRO A 50 9.85 16.30 -1.17
CA PRO A 50 10.72 15.60 -0.23
C PRO A 50 10.15 15.70 1.20
N THR A 51 9.15 14.86 1.46
CA THR A 51 8.34 14.85 2.68
C THR A 51 8.46 13.49 3.32
N LEU A 52 8.54 13.46 4.65
CA LEU A 52 8.54 12.25 5.44
C LEU A 52 7.45 12.35 6.50
N PHE A 53 6.82 11.23 6.80
CA PHE A 53 5.93 11.08 7.94
C PHE A 53 6.71 10.49 9.11
N ILE A 54 6.39 10.94 10.33
CA ILE A 54 6.89 10.33 11.56
C ILE A 54 5.66 9.90 12.34
N GLU A 55 5.50 8.58 12.50
CA GLU A 55 4.41 7.97 13.25
C GLU A 55 5.02 6.98 14.24
N ASP A 56 4.67 7.07 15.52
CA ASP A 56 5.19 6.21 16.59
C ASP A 56 6.73 6.11 16.66
N GLY A 57 7.43 7.18 16.24
CA GLY A 57 8.90 7.23 16.20
C GLY A 57 9.53 6.59 14.97
N GLU A 58 8.73 6.04 14.06
CA GLU A 58 9.17 5.45 12.80
C GLU A 58 9.09 6.47 11.66
N ILE A 59 10.08 6.45 10.76
CA ILE A 59 10.10 7.29 9.55
C ILE A 59 9.37 6.54 8.44
N LEU A 60 8.39 7.19 7.82
CA LEU A 60 7.54 6.61 6.80
C LEU A 60 7.55 7.45 5.51
N SER A 61 7.71 6.77 4.37
CA SER A 61 7.54 7.39 3.04
C SER A 61 6.11 7.89 2.82
N PRO A 62 5.91 8.97 2.04
CA PRO A 62 4.58 9.55 1.79
C PRO A 62 3.68 8.65 0.94
N ILE A 63 4.24 7.73 0.15
CA ILE A 63 3.46 6.80 -0.67
C ILE A 63 3.91 5.37 -0.36
N ARG A 64 2.99 4.58 0.20
CA ARG A 64 3.26 3.25 0.74
C ARG A 64 2.34 2.21 0.11
N ILE A 65 2.86 0.99 -0.07
CA ILE A 65 2.12 -0.15 -0.61
C ILE A 65 1.99 -1.21 0.47
N TYR A 66 0.76 -1.65 0.73
CA TYR A 66 0.45 -2.67 1.73
C TYR A 66 -0.16 -3.91 1.09
N LYS A 67 0.11 -5.08 1.66
CA LYS A 67 -0.46 -6.36 1.21
C LYS A 67 -0.92 -7.19 2.40
N LYS A 68 -2.12 -7.77 2.27
CA LYS A 68 -2.61 -8.82 3.16
C LYS A 68 -1.87 -10.11 2.81
N ILE A 69 -1.07 -10.61 3.75
CA ILE A 69 -0.42 -11.91 3.60
C ILE A 69 -1.39 -12.98 4.08
N ILE A 70 -1.86 -13.81 3.15
CA ILE A 70 -2.71 -14.95 3.48
C ILE A 70 -1.77 -16.12 3.73
N PHE A 71 -1.59 -16.51 4.99
CA PHE A 71 -0.98 -17.79 5.32
C PHE A 71 -2.04 -18.87 5.10
N LEU A 72 -1.81 -19.74 4.12
CA LEU A 72 -2.56 -21.00 4.01
C LEU A 72 -1.99 -21.93 5.09
N SER A 73 -2.76 -22.14 6.16
CA SER A 73 -2.51 -23.15 7.20
C SER A 73 -2.86 -24.55 6.69
#